data_AF-L1L9J7-F1
#
_entry.id   AF-L1L9J7-F1
#
_cell.length_a   1.000
_cell.length_b   1.000
_cell.length_c   1.000
_cell.angle_alpha   90.00
_cell.angle_beta   90.00
_cell.angle_gamma   90.00
#
_symmetry.space_group_name_H-M   'P 1'
#
loop_
_entity.id
_entity.type
_entity.pdbx_description
1 polymer ?
#
loop_
_entity_poly.entity_id
_entity_poly.type
_entity_poly.pdbx_seq_one_letter_code
_entity_poly.pdbx_strand_id
1 'polypeptide(L)'
;MAPPTGPKRLVSIDLSGPLPGNIMMIPSRNEEIGGYNYTIQHSRRHTHIIGHISDRGQFLVPGDPTAVSRYLYVLTTSDGSKVVRVMTRTRVSNVFYLRRIQEFIKKVDDAMYHVLVREPIVMNVLEQTEDQNIEIELIPDNPIEEGDLDPSRPIPTYYRIKPAMKFYRTIGVVKYGRHTVDDKIEGLIERRVIWGGAIGNPKITVTSNYTNGTEVVEKYEFLKNEQMFHAFSYKKRYSSLCG
;
A
#
# COMPACT_ATOMS: atom_id res chain seq x y z
N MET A 1 1.66 28.80 8.76
CA MET A 1 1.77 29.15 7.32
C MET A 1 0.38 29.45 6.80
N ALA A 2 0.15 30.64 6.25
CA ALA A 2 -1.11 30.99 5.61
C ALA A 2 -1.34 30.09 4.38
N PRO A 3 -2.59 29.66 4.09
CA PRO A 3 -2.90 28.90 2.89
C PRO A 3 -2.62 29.76 1.64
N PRO A 4 -2.14 29.16 0.53
CA PRO A 4 -1.95 29.90 -0.71
C PRO A 4 -3.29 30.50 -1.18
N THR A 5 -3.24 31.76 -1.62
CA THR A 5 -4.41 32.60 -1.92
C THR A 5 -4.98 32.39 -3.33
N GLY A 6 -4.42 31.48 -4.14
CA GLY A 6 -4.84 31.26 -5.52
C GLY A 6 -4.76 29.80 -5.97
N PRO A 7 -5.43 29.45 -7.10
CA PRO A 7 -5.39 28.10 -7.66
C PRO A 7 -3.96 27.72 -8.05
N LYS A 8 -3.60 26.46 -7.82
CA LYS A 8 -2.28 25.94 -8.22
C LYS A 8 -2.21 25.75 -9.72
N ARG A 9 -1.05 26.07 -10.30
CA ARG A 9 -0.76 25.82 -11.72
C ARG A 9 -0.48 24.33 -11.94
N LEU A 10 -1.19 23.74 -12.89
CA LEU A 10 -0.99 22.35 -13.28
C LEU A 10 0.29 22.24 -14.13
N VAL A 11 1.17 21.31 -13.78
CA VAL A 11 2.38 20.98 -14.55
C VAL A 11 2.22 19.56 -15.09
N SER A 12 1.89 19.45 -16.38
CA SER A 12 1.76 18.15 -17.04
C SER A 12 3.12 17.46 -17.16
N ILE A 13 3.11 16.13 -17.08
CA ILE A 13 4.29 15.29 -17.22
C ILE A 13 4.03 14.20 -18.28
N ASP A 14 5.00 14.04 -19.17
CA ASP A 14 5.15 12.84 -20.01
C ASP A 14 6.33 12.04 -19.45
N LEU A 15 6.07 10.81 -19.01
CA LEU A 15 7.07 9.93 -18.38
C LEU A 15 8.16 9.47 -19.35
N SER A 16 7.94 9.62 -20.65
CA SER A 16 8.93 9.35 -21.70
C SER A 16 9.60 10.59 -22.25
N GLY A 17 9.09 11.77 -21.90
CA GLY A 17 9.56 13.05 -22.38
C GLY A 17 10.59 13.70 -21.46
N PRO A 18 11.05 14.91 -21.82
CA PRO A 18 11.90 15.71 -20.94
C PRO A 18 11.16 16.07 -19.65
N LEU A 19 11.83 15.93 -18.51
CA LEU A 19 11.25 16.27 -17.21
C LEU A 19 11.02 17.78 -17.10
N PRO A 20 9.79 18.26 -16.82
CA PRO A 20 9.55 19.68 -16.62
C PRO A 20 10.38 20.24 -15.46
N GLY A 21 10.95 21.44 -15.63
CA GLY A 21 11.85 22.06 -14.64
C GLY A 21 11.24 22.34 -13.26
N ASN A 22 9.92 22.19 -13.08
CA ASN A 22 9.22 22.33 -11.80
C ASN A 22 9.00 20.99 -11.07
N ILE A 23 9.30 19.87 -11.73
CA ILE A 23 9.18 18.52 -11.19
C ILE A 23 10.58 18.05 -10.80
N MET A 24 10.65 17.38 -9.66
CA MET A 24 11.85 16.74 -9.15
C MET A 24 11.62 15.23 -9.14
N MET A 25 12.65 14.49 -9.51
CA MET A 25 12.67 13.02 -9.49
C MET A 25 13.62 12.56 -8.38
N ILE A 26 13.14 11.69 -7.50
CA ILE A 26 13.87 11.20 -6.33
C ILE A 26 13.85 9.67 -6.38
N PRO A 27 15.00 8.98 -6.31
CA PRO A 27 15.02 7.53 -6.17
C PRO A 27 14.21 7.09 -4.94
N SER A 28 13.40 6.04 -5.07
CA SER A 28 12.66 5.49 -3.94
C SER A 28 13.61 4.78 -2.98
N ARG A 29 13.51 5.09 -1.69
CA ARG A 29 14.33 4.45 -0.64
C ARG A 29 13.73 3.14 -0.14
N ASN A 30 12.40 3.05 -0.20
CA ASN A 30 11.62 2.02 0.46
C ASN A 30 11.04 1.00 -0.53
N GLU A 31 11.14 1.27 -1.83
CA GLU A 31 10.64 0.38 -2.88
C GLU A 31 11.81 -0.24 -3.67
N GLU A 32 11.47 -1.22 -4.51
CA GLU A 32 12.42 -1.96 -5.34
C GLU A 32 13.37 -1.05 -6.14
N ILE A 33 14.57 -1.58 -6.39
CA ILE A 33 15.58 -0.96 -7.26
C ILE A 33 14.91 -0.60 -8.60
N GLY A 34 15.10 0.63 -9.05
CA GLY A 34 14.48 1.15 -10.28
C GLY A 34 13.18 1.95 -10.06
N GLY A 35 12.76 2.13 -8.80
CA GLY A 35 11.63 3.00 -8.44
C GLY A 35 12.02 4.48 -8.29
N TYR A 36 11.23 5.38 -8.86
CA TYR A 36 11.41 6.83 -8.78
C TYR A 36 10.12 7.53 -8.35
N ASN A 37 10.25 8.44 -7.38
CA ASN A 37 9.20 9.36 -6.96
C ASN A 37 9.33 10.68 -7.70
N TYR A 38 8.23 11.16 -8.25
CA TYR A 38 8.10 12.45 -8.91
C TYR A 38 7.19 13.35 -8.07
N THR A 39 7.70 14.53 -7.76
CA THR A 39 6.98 15.55 -6.98
C THR A 39 7.27 16.93 -7.54
N ILE A 40 6.39 17.89 -7.27
CA ILE A 40 6.74 19.30 -7.46
C ILE A 40 7.90 19.66 -6.55
N GLN A 41 8.86 20.43 -7.08
CA GLN A 41 9.97 20.97 -6.30
C GLN A 41 9.49 21.68 -5.03
N HIS A 42 10.24 21.53 -3.94
CA HIS A 42 9.84 22.07 -2.63
C HIS A 42 9.52 23.57 -2.67
N SER A 43 10.33 24.38 -3.37
CA SER A 43 10.14 25.83 -3.53
C SER A 43 8.89 26.22 -4.33
N ARG A 44 8.31 25.29 -5.11
CA ARG A 44 7.15 25.50 -5.99
C ARG A 44 5.88 24.81 -5.49
N ARG A 45 5.94 24.00 -4.42
CA ARG A 45 4.81 23.18 -3.93
C ARG A 45 3.55 23.97 -3.56
N HIS A 46 3.68 25.25 -3.23
CA HIS A 46 2.56 26.13 -2.88
C HIS A 46 1.85 26.71 -4.09
N THR A 47 2.52 26.78 -5.24
CA THR A 47 2.02 27.41 -6.48
C THR A 47 1.78 26.44 -7.62
N HIS A 48 2.34 25.23 -7.55
CA HIS A 48 2.24 24.22 -8.61
C HIS A 48 1.79 22.86 -8.06
N ILE A 49 1.21 22.05 -8.94
CA ILE A 49 0.85 20.65 -8.70
C ILE A 49 1.03 19.85 -9.99
N ILE A 50 1.33 18.55 -9.89
CA ILE A 50 1.39 17.67 -11.05
C ILE A 50 0.00 17.63 -11.71
N GLY A 51 -0.03 17.98 -13.00
CA GLY A 51 -1.21 18.05 -13.84
C GLY A 51 -1.51 16.72 -14.52
N HIS A 52 -1.68 16.76 -15.84
CA HIS A 52 -1.89 15.56 -16.66
C HIS A 52 -0.66 14.66 -16.62
N ILE A 53 -0.88 13.36 -16.53
CA ILE A 53 0.16 12.34 -16.55
C ILE A 53 -0.04 11.50 -17.79
N SER A 54 1.01 11.39 -18.60
CA SER A 54 1.04 10.62 -19.84
C SER A 54 2.37 9.90 -19.99
N ASP A 55 2.43 8.90 -20.88
CA ASP A 55 3.68 8.21 -21.23
C ASP A 55 3.63 7.85 -22.72
N ARG A 56 4.57 8.40 -23.51
CA ARG A 56 4.63 8.25 -24.98
C ARG A 56 3.30 8.61 -25.66
N GLY A 57 2.71 9.71 -25.24
CA GLY A 57 1.40 10.16 -25.73
C GLY A 57 0.19 9.38 -25.19
N GLN A 58 0.37 8.26 -24.48
CA GLN A 58 -0.74 7.59 -23.81
C GLN A 58 -1.12 8.36 -22.55
N PHE A 59 -2.38 8.76 -22.45
CA PHE A 59 -2.92 9.46 -21.30
C PHE A 59 -3.25 8.48 -20.15
N LEU A 60 -2.75 8.75 -18.94
CA LEU A 60 -2.98 7.91 -17.76
C LEU A 60 -3.99 8.55 -16.81
N VAL A 61 -3.73 9.79 -16.38
CA VAL A 61 -4.54 10.48 -15.37
C VAL A 61 -4.69 11.96 -15.73
N PRO A 62 -5.92 12.50 -15.72
CA PRO A 62 -6.15 13.92 -15.94
C PRO A 62 -5.64 14.77 -14.78
N GLY A 63 -5.22 16.01 -15.09
CA GLY A 63 -4.96 17.03 -14.09
C GLY A 63 -6.20 17.29 -13.22
N ASP A 64 -5.99 17.50 -11.92
CA ASP A 64 -7.06 17.86 -10.98
C ASP A 64 -6.75 19.24 -10.39
N PRO A 65 -7.48 20.30 -10.79
CA PRO A 65 -7.27 21.65 -10.26
C PRO A 65 -7.68 21.81 -8.80
N THR A 66 -8.47 20.88 -8.25
CA THR A 66 -8.91 20.88 -6.84
C THR A 66 -7.91 20.18 -5.91
N ALA A 67 -6.96 19.43 -6.49
CA ALA A 67 -5.97 18.71 -5.72
C ALA A 67 -5.01 19.67 -5.01
N VAL A 68 -4.71 19.36 -3.75
CA VAL A 68 -3.73 20.10 -2.95
C VAL A 68 -2.32 19.57 -3.12
N SER A 69 -2.17 18.28 -3.45
CA SER A 69 -0.90 17.68 -3.82
C SER A 69 -1.14 16.44 -4.66
N ARG A 70 -0.23 16.16 -5.58
CA ARG A 70 -0.20 14.92 -6.35
C ARG A 70 1.22 14.40 -6.37
N TYR A 71 1.37 13.11 -6.13
CA TYR A 71 2.62 12.36 -6.13
C TYR A 71 2.51 11.27 -7.16
N LEU A 72 3.62 11.01 -7.83
CA LEU A 72 3.72 10.00 -8.86
C LEU A 72 4.90 9.10 -8.51
N TYR A 73 4.68 7.80 -8.50
CA TYR A 73 5.73 6.81 -8.37
C TYR A 73 5.76 5.98 -9.65
N VAL A 74 6.96 5.76 -10.19
CA VAL A 74 7.19 4.97 -11.39
C VAL A 74 8.24 3.92 -11.07
N LEU A 75 7.93 2.67 -11.38
CA LEU A 75 8.84 1.53 -11.22
C LEU A 75 8.98 0.81 -12.54
N THR A 76 10.21 0.47 -12.90
CA THR A 76 10.48 -0.55 -13.91
C THR A 76 10.90 -1.82 -13.17
N THR A 77 10.09 -2.85 -13.28
CA THR A 77 10.31 -4.15 -12.62
C THR A 77 11.39 -4.94 -13.34
N SER A 78 11.86 -6.04 -12.71
CA SER A 78 12.92 -6.89 -13.27
C SER A 78 12.52 -7.58 -14.58
N ASP A 79 11.24 -7.82 -14.82
CA ASP A 79 10.73 -8.37 -16.08
C ASP A 79 10.57 -7.31 -17.19
N GLY A 80 10.88 -6.04 -16.90
CA GLY A 80 10.74 -4.91 -17.81
C GLY A 80 9.37 -4.23 -17.78
N SER A 81 8.39 -4.76 -17.05
CA SER A 81 7.09 -4.11 -16.88
C SER A 81 7.23 -2.78 -16.15
N LYS A 82 6.43 -1.80 -16.54
CA LYS A 82 6.40 -0.46 -15.95
C LYS A 82 5.13 -0.28 -15.13
N VAL A 83 5.30 0.02 -13.84
CA VAL A 83 4.22 0.31 -12.90
C VAL A 83 4.20 1.80 -12.60
N VAL A 84 3.02 2.40 -12.65
CA VAL A 84 2.79 3.81 -12.37
C VAL A 84 1.73 3.93 -11.28
N ARG A 85 2.09 4.54 -10.15
CA ARG A 85 1.18 4.84 -9.04
C ARG A 85 1.00 6.35 -8.92
N VAL A 86 -0.23 6.82 -9.00
CA VAL A 86 -0.60 8.23 -8.83
C VAL A 86 -1.39 8.39 -7.54
N MET A 87 -0.84 9.15 -6.59
CA MET A 87 -1.54 9.52 -5.37
C MET A 87 -1.97 10.98 -5.46
N THR A 88 -3.28 11.20 -5.50
CA THR A 88 -3.88 12.55 -5.47
C THR A 88 -4.46 12.81 -4.09
N ARG A 89 -4.16 13.96 -3.50
CA ARG A 89 -4.77 14.45 -2.27
C ARG A 89 -5.60 15.68 -2.59
N THR A 90 -6.86 15.65 -2.21
CA THR A 90 -7.84 16.73 -2.44
C THR A 90 -8.37 17.21 -1.10
N ARG A 91 -8.53 18.53 -0.96
CA ARG A 91 -9.09 19.13 0.26
C ARG A 91 -10.60 19.21 0.10
N VAL A 92 -11.33 18.54 0.99
CA VAL A 92 -12.80 18.58 1.00
C VAL A 92 -13.31 19.63 1.97
N SER A 93 -12.65 19.76 3.12
CA SER A 93 -12.94 20.79 4.10
C SER A 93 -11.65 21.36 4.70
N ASN A 94 -11.77 22.31 5.63
CA ASN A 94 -10.59 22.91 6.23
C ASN A 94 -9.69 21.90 6.96
N VAL A 95 -10.29 20.82 7.47
CA VAL A 95 -9.63 19.81 8.31
C VAL A 95 -9.53 18.46 7.61
N PHE A 96 -10.38 18.19 6.62
CA PHE A 96 -10.51 16.89 5.98
C PHE A 96 -9.92 16.85 4.57
N TYR A 97 -9.09 15.83 4.32
CA TYR A 97 -8.48 15.57 3.03
C TYR A 97 -8.84 14.17 2.56
N LEU A 98 -9.29 14.07 1.33
CA LEU A 98 -9.41 12.80 0.63
C LEU A 98 -8.09 12.47 -0.06
N ARG A 99 -7.73 11.20 -0.06
CA ARG A 99 -6.64 10.67 -0.87
C ARG A 99 -7.23 9.61 -1.80
N ARG A 100 -6.68 9.56 -3.00
CA ARG A 100 -6.99 8.56 -4.01
C ARG A 100 -5.70 8.08 -4.64
N ILE A 101 -5.52 6.78 -4.65
CA ILE A 101 -4.41 6.09 -5.29
C ILE A 101 -4.97 5.40 -6.53
N GLN A 102 -4.32 5.63 -7.66
CA GLN A 102 -4.58 4.94 -8.92
C GLN A 102 -3.28 4.27 -9.34
N GLU A 103 -3.34 2.98 -9.61
CA GLU A 103 -2.20 2.19 -10.04
C GLU A 103 -2.43 1.69 -11.46
N PHE A 104 -1.39 1.75 -12.27
CA PHE A 104 -1.38 1.30 -13.65
C PHE A 104 -0.16 0.42 -13.88
N ILE A 105 -0.29 -0.56 -14.76
CA ILE A 105 0.81 -1.43 -15.19
C ILE A 105 0.80 -1.54 -16.70
N LYS A 106 1.99 -1.55 -17.28
CA LYS A 106 2.24 -1.86 -18.68
C LYS A 106 3.29 -2.95 -18.74
N LYS A 107 2.92 -4.15 -19.18
CA LYS A 107 3.88 -5.23 -19.41
C LYS A 107 4.73 -4.92 -20.64
N VAL A 108 5.83 -5.65 -20.81
CA VAL A 108 6.77 -5.43 -21.93
C VAL A 108 6.08 -5.50 -23.29
N ASP A 109 5.17 -6.45 -23.46
CA ASP A 109 4.45 -6.67 -24.72
C ASP A 109 3.13 -5.88 -24.82
N ASP A 110 2.74 -5.19 -23.75
CA ASP A 110 1.50 -4.41 -23.76
C ASP A 110 1.72 -3.13 -24.58
N ALA A 111 0.81 -2.86 -25.51
CA ALA A 111 0.81 -1.57 -26.23
C ALA A 111 0.49 -0.40 -25.28
N MET A 112 -0.37 -0.65 -24.29
CA MET A 112 -0.99 0.36 -23.44
C MET A 112 -0.93 -0.02 -21.95
N TYR A 113 -0.90 0.99 -21.08
CA TYR A 113 -1.15 0.77 -19.65
C TYR A 113 -2.58 0.28 -19.37
N HIS A 114 -2.69 -0.61 -18.39
CA HIS A 114 -3.92 -1.08 -17.80
C HIS A 114 -4.02 -0.65 -16.34
N VAL A 115 -5.24 -0.49 -15.82
CA VAL A 115 -5.45 -0.31 -14.39
C VAL A 115 -4.96 -1.57 -13.68
N LEU A 116 -4.13 -1.40 -12.66
CA LEU A 116 -3.60 -2.52 -11.89
C LEU A 116 -4.71 -3.05 -10.97
N VAL A 117 -5.10 -4.31 -11.20
CA VAL A 117 -6.07 -5.05 -10.40
C VAL A 117 -5.38 -6.29 -9.85
N ARG A 118 -5.40 -6.46 -8.53
CA ARG A 118 -4.81 -7.62 -7.85
C ARG A 118 -5.88 -8.67 -7.61
N GLU A 119 -5.53 -9.93 -7.80
CA GLU A 119 -6.41 -11.04 -7.44
C GLU A 119 -6.32 -11.31 -5.92
N PRO A 120 -7.44 -11.25 -5.19
CA PRO A 120 -7.47 -11.56 -3.78
C PRO A 120 -7.31 -13.07 -3.56
N ILE A 121 -6.34 -13.47 -2.73
CA ILE A 121 -6.17 -14.86 -2.30
C ILE A 121 -6.73 -15.10 -0.90
N VAL A 122 -7.13 -16.34 -0.63
CA VAL A 122 -7.54 -16.80 0.69
C VAL A 122 -6.32 -17.40 1.38
N MET A 123 -5.97 -16.89 2.56
CA MET A 123 -4.88 -17.39 3.37
C MET A 123 -5.43 -17.97 4.67
N ASN A 124 -5.13 -19.24 4.95
CA ASN A 124 -5.45 -19.85 6.24
C ASN A 124 -4.17 -19.93 7.09
N VAL A 125 -4.11 -19.13 8.16
CA VAL A 125 -2.94 -18.97 9.02
C VAL A 125 -2.42 -20.31 9.59
N LEU A 126 -3.30 -21.30 9.82
CA LEU A 126 -2.90 -22.60 10.37
C LEU A 126 -2.27 -23.55 9.34
N GLU A 127 -2.63 -23.40 8.08
CA GLU A 127 -2.28 -24.32 6.99
C GLU A 127 -1.30 -23.69 6.00
N GLN A 128 -1.10 -22.37 6.07
CA GLN A 128 -0.29 -21.63 5.12
C GLN A 128 1.18 -22.02 5.26
N THR A 129 1.71 -22.65 4.22
CA THR A 129 3.14 -22.83 4.02
C THR A 129 3.66 -21.79 3.04
N GLU A 130 4.98 -21.62 2.94
CA GLU A 130 5.55 -20.78 1.90
C GLU A 130 5.17 -21.35 0.52
N ASP A 131 4.76 -20.49 -0.41
CA ASP A 131 4.38 -20.88 -1.76
C ASP A 131 4.83 -19.83 -2.79
N GLN A 132 4.35 -19.92 -4.02
CA GLN A 132 4.68 -18.97 -5.09
C GLN A 132 4.17 -17.53 -4.85
N ASN A 133 3.16 -17.35 -4.00
CA ASN A 133 2.50 -16.08 -3.73
C ASN A 133 2.87 -15.49 -2.37
N ILE A 134 2.96 -16.31 -1.32
CA ILE A 134 3.13 -15.89 0.07
C ILE A 134 4.55 -16.18 0.54
N GLU A 135 5.17 -15.17 1.12
CA GLU A 135 6.41 -15.23 1.87
C GLU A 135 6.08 -15.31 3.36
N ILE A 136 6.81 -16.18 4.07
CA ILE A 136 6.67 -16.38 5.51
C ILE A 136 8.00 -16.02 6.16
N GLU A 137 7.97 -15.11 7.12
CA GLU A 137 9.13 -14.69 7.91
C GLU A 137 8.82 -14.93 9.39
N LEU A 138 9.67 -15.67 10.09
CA LEU A 138 9.60 -15.75 11.54
C LEU A 138 10.13 -14.44 12.11
N ILE A 139 9.36 -13.77 12.97
CA ILE A 139 9.81 -12.60 13.70
C ILE A 139 10.43 -13.11 15.00
N PRO A 140 11.77 -13.20 15.11
CA PRO A 140 12.39 -13.49 16.39
C PRO A 140 11.97 -12.36 17.33
N ASP A 141 11.38 -12.73 18.47
CA ASP A 141 10.63 -11.84 19.35
C ASP A 141 11.28 -10.45 19.52
N ASN A 142 10.42 -9.41 19.52
CA ASN A 142 10.75 -8.16 20.22
C ASN A 142 11.30 -8.54 21.61
N PRO A 143 12.25 -7.78 22.19
CA PRO A 143 12.85 -8.10 23.48
C PRO A 143 11.73 -8.45 24.46
N ILE A 144 11.66 -9.74 24.80
CA ILE A 144 10.72 -10.31 25.74
C ILE A 144 10.80 -9.39 26.95
N GLU A 145 9.68 -8.76 27.34
CA GLU A 145 9.65 -8.05 28.63
C GLU A 145 10.19 -9.04 29.67
N GLU A 146 11.32 -8.72 30.30
CA GLU A 146 12.08 -9.63 31.15
C GLU A 146 11.13 -10.30 32.15
N GLY A 147 10.79 -11.58 31.90
CA GLY A 147 9.83 -12.30 32.74
C GLY A 147 8.97 -13.35 32.04
N ASP A 148 8.83 -13.33 30.71
CA ASP A 148 7.86 -14.18 30.00
C ASP A 148 8.53 -15.17 29.01
N LEU A 149 9.59 -15.86 29.49
CA LEU A 149 10.35 -16.89 28.76
C LEU A 149 9.64 -18.26 28.81
N ASP A 150 8.44 -18.35 28.26
CA ASP A 150 7.80 -19.65 28.04
C ASP A 150 8.30 -20.24 26.70
N PRO A 151 9.19 -21.26 26.71
CA PRO A 151 9.74 -21.86 25.49
C PRO A 151 8.70 -22.59 24.64
N SER A 152 7.46 -22.77 25.15
CA SER A 152 6.35 -23.35 24.40
C SER A 152 5.58 -22.34 23.56
N ARG A 153 5.92 -21.04 23.64
CA ARG A 153 5.27 -20.02 22.82
C ARG A 153 5.73 -20.13 21.37
N PRO A 154 4.79 -20.21 20.40
CA PRO A 154 5.15 -20.20 19.00
C PRO A 154 5.73 -18.84 18.63
N ILE A 155 6.84 -18.86 17.89
CA ILE A 155 7.50 -17.66 17.36
C ILE A 155 6.50 -16.92 16.46
N PRO A 156 6.29 -15.61 16.65
CA PRO A 156 5.38 -14.86 15.80
C PRO A 156 5.75 -15.01 14.32
N THR A 157 4.75 -15.32 13.50
CA THR A 157 4.94 -15.57 12.07
C THR A 157 4.34 -14.43 11.26
N TYR A 158 5.13 -13.88 10.35
CA TYR A 158 4.77 -12.80 9.46
C TYR A 158 4.49 -13.32 8.06
N TYR A 159 3.32 -13.00 7.54
CA TYR A 159 2.86 -13.38 6.21
C TYR A 159 2.71 -12.14 5.34
N ARG A 160 3.33 -12.15 4.16
CA ARG A 160 3.15 -11.12 3.14
C ARG A 160 3.14 -11.74 1.74
N ILE A 161 2.61 -11.01 0.76
CA ILE A 161 2.79 -11.39 -0.65
C ILE A 161 4.27 -11.21 -1.02
N LYS A 162 4.83 -12.20 -1.72
CA LYS A 162 6.20 -12.15 -2.27
C LYS A 162 6.39 -10.88 -3.11
N PRO A 163 7.56 -10.22 -3.06
CA PRO A 163 7.81 -9.01 -3.83
C PRO A 163 7.47 -9.14 -5.33
N ALA A 164 7.86 -10.25 -5.95
CA ALA A 164 7.55 -10.54 -7.36
C ALA A 164 6.05 -10.64 -7.68
N MET A 165 5.21 -10.95 -6.68
CA MET A 165 3.76 -11.15 -6.83
C MET A 165 2.93 -9.95 -6.35
N LYS A 166 3.53 -8.91 -5.76
CA LYS A 166 2.83 -7.79 -5.10
C LYS A 166 1.94 -6.95 -6.04
N PHE A 167 2.16 -7.04 -7.35
CA PHE A 167 1.36 -6.36 -8.37
C PHE A 167 0.23 -7.22 -8.92
N TYR A 168 0.24 -8.53 -8.65
CA TYR A 168 -0.70 -9.50 -9.21
C TYR A 168 -1.62 -10.12 -8.15
N ARG A 169 -1.18 -10.14 -6.88
CA ARG A 169 -1.85 -10.80 -5.77
C ARG A 169 -1.93 -9.88 -4.54
N THR A 170 -2.96 -10.10 -3.74
CA THR A 170 -3.08 -9.52 -2.40
C THR A 170 -3.75 -10.53 -1.47
N ILE A 171 -3.41 -10.55 -0.19
CA ILE A 171 -4.11 -11.39 0.80
C ILE A 171 -5.50 -10.77 0.98
N GLY A 172 -6.53 -11.38 0.38
CA GLY A 172 -7.89 -10.86 0.40
C GLY A 172 -8.67 -11.32 1.62
N VAL A 173 -8.62 -12.62 1.92
CA VAL A 173 -9.33 -13.20 3.07
C VAL A 173 -8.32 -13.87 4.00
N VAL A 174 -8.39 -13.55 5.28
CA VAL A 174 -7.59 -14.16 6.34
C VAL A 174 -8.47 -15.12 7.13
N LYS A 175 -8.06 -16.38 7.21
CA LYS A 175 -8.72 -17.43 7.97
C LYS A 175 -7.82 -17.99 9.05
N TYR A 176 -8.45 -18.57 10.07
CA TYR A 176 -7.81 -19.41 11.08
C TYR A 176 -8.64 -20.68 11.23
N GLY A 177 -8.20 -21.76 10.57
CA GLY A 177 -9.01 -22.95 10.39
C GLY A 177 -10.32 -22.60 9.67
N ARG A 178 -11.45 -22.92 10.31
CA ARG A 178 -12.79 -22.62 9.77
C ARG A 178 -13.26 -21.18 9.98
N HIS A 179 -12.54 -20.37 10.76
CA HIS A 179 -12.99 -19.05 11.15
C HIS A 179 -12.44 -17.98 10.20
N THR A 180 -13.29 -17.11 9.69
CA THR A 180 -12.85 -15.89 8.98
C THR A 180 -12.43 -14.85 10.01
N VAL A 181 -11.22 -14.31 9.85
CA VAL A 181 -10.64 -13.27 10.70
C VAL A 181 -10.88 -11.90 10.08
N ASP A 182 -10.60 -11.75 8.78
CA ASP A 182 -10.89 -10.53 8.01
C ASP A 182 -11.11 -10.85 6.52
N ASP A 183 -12.11 -10.22 5.91
CA ASP A 183 -12.50 -10.39 4.51
C ASP A 183 -12.77 -9.05 3.79
N LYS A 184 -12.33 -7.92 4.35
CA LYS A 184 -12.52 -6.59 3.75
C LYS A 184 -11.59 -6.42 2.54
N ILE A 185 -12.12 -6.59 1.33
CA ILE A 185 -11.36 -6.51 0.08
C ILE A 185 -11.55 -5.21 -0.72
N GLU A 186 -12.59 -4.41 -0.40
CA GLU A 186 -12.92 -3.23 -1.19
C GLU A 186 -11.78 -2.19 -1.13
N GLY A 187 -11.22 -1.87 -2.31
CA GLY A 187 -10.11 -0.95 -2.42
C GLY A 187 -8.82 -1.44 -1.77
N LEU A 188 -8.67 -2.74 -1.48
CA LEU A 188 -7.46 -3.29 -0.87
C LEU A 188 -6.30 -3.28 -1.87
N ILE A 189 -5.20 -2.60 -1.52
CA ILE A 189 -3.94 -2.59 -2.27
C ILE A 189 -3.03 -3.71 -1.78
N GLU A 190 -2.86 -3.81 -0.46
CA GLU A 190 -1.89 -4.71 0.15
C GLU A 190 -2.40 -5.11 1.53
N ARG A 191 -2.14 -6.35 1.92
CA ARG A 191 -2.39 -6.85 3.27
C ARG A 191 -1.23 -7.70 3.75
N ARG A 192 -0.88 -7.53 5.02
CA ARG A 192 0.12 -8.32 5.75
C ARG A 192 -0.52 -8.84 7.02
N VAL A 193 -0.10 -10.03 7.45
CA VAL A 193 -0.67 -10.69 8.63
C VAL A 193 0.46 -11.10 9.56
N ILE A 194 0.31 -10.83 10.85
CA ILE A 194 1.17 -11.37 11.90
C ILE A 194 0.31 -12.31 12.74
N TRP A 195 0.75 -13.54 12.90
CA TRP A 195 0.17 -14.48 13.86
C TRP A 195 1.13 -14.67 15.03
N GLY A 196 0.63 -14.46 16.24
CA GLY A 196 1.31 -14.86 17.47
C GLY A 196 0.34 -15.53 18.44
N GLY A 197 0.87 -15.95 19.60
CA GLY A 197 0.11 -16.66 20.61
C GLY A 197 -0.12 -18.14 20.29
N ALA A 198 -0.53 -18.92 21.29
CA ALA A 198 -0.71 -20.36 21.17
C ALA A 198 -1.90 -20.73 20.26
N ILE A 199 -1.93 -21.96 19.73
CA ILE A 199 -3.01 -22.46 18.85
C ILE A 199 -4.40 -22.34 19.51
N GLY A 200 -4.48 -22.52 20.83
CA GLY A 200 -5.74 -22.37 21.59
C GLY A 200 -6.07 -20.94 22.03
N ASN A 201 -5.19 -19.97 21.79
CA ASN A 201 -5.36 -18.56 22.11
C ASN A 201 -4.60 -17.66 21.11
N PRO A 202 -4.97 -17.73 19.81
CA PRO A 202 -4.25 -17.00 18.77
C PRO A 202 -4.51 -15.49 18.87
N LYS A 203 -3.45 -14.72 18.59
CA LYS A 203 -3.49 -13.27 18.40
C LYS A 203 -3.07 -12.97 16.98
N ILE A 204 -3.98 -12.41 16.19
CA ILE A 204 -3.72 -12.11 14.77
C ILE A 204 -3.75 -10.60 14.59
N THR A 205 -2.72 -10.04 13.99
CA THR A 205 -2.69 -8.63 13.58
C THR A 205 -2.75 -8.57 12.06
N VAL A 206 -3.74 -7.85 11.53
CA VAL A 206 -3.90 -7.62 10.09
C VAL A 206 -3.59 -6.16 9.81
N THR A 207 -2.62 -5.91 8.92
CA THR A 207 -2.29 -4.58 8.42
C THR A 207 -2.71 -4.48 6.96
N SER A 208 -3.64 -3.59 6.64
CA SER A 208 -4.22 -3.41 5.31
C SER A 208 -4.00 -1.99 4.79
N ASN A 209 -3.51 -1.86 3.56
CA ASN A 209 -3.37 -0.62 2.82
C ASN A 209 -4.46 -0.52 1.75
N TYR A 210 -5.14 0.62 1.67
CA TYR A 210 -6.28 0.83 0.76
C TYR A 210 -6.04 1.93 -0.27
N THR A 211 -6.82 1.92 -1.36
CA THR A 211 -6.78 2.90 -2.46
C THR A 211 -7.14 4.32 -2.03
N ASN A 212 -7.79 4.49 -0.89
CA ASN A 212 -7.99 5.80 -0.27
C ASN A 212 -6.75 6.30 0.52
N GLY A 213 -5.62 5.61 0.40
CA GLY A 213 -4.35 5.93 1.08
C GLY A 213 -4.36 5.68 2.58
N THR A 214 -5.37 5.01 3.12
CA THR A 214 -5.42 4.65 4.53
C THR A 214 -4.73 3.32 4.78
N GLU A 215 -3.98 3.28 5.88
CA GLU A 215 -3.45 2.06 6.48
C GLU A 215 -4.31 1.76 7.71
N VAL A 216 -4.80 0.54 7.80
CA VAL A 216 -5.59 0.04 8.93
C VAL A 216 -4.84 -1.12 9.56
N VAL A 217 -4.61 -1.03 10.86
CA VAL A 217 -4.06 -2.12 11.67
C VAL A 217 -5.16 -2.58 12.63
N GLU A 218 -5.64 -3.79 12.43
CA GLU A 218 -6.64 -4.45 13.27
C GLU A 218 -5.99 -5.62 14.02
N LYS A 219 -6.22 -5.71 15.33
CA LYS A 219 -5.77 -6.83 16.16
C LYS A 219 -6.97 -7.64 16.63
N TYR A 220 -6.86 -8.95 16.46
CA TYR A 220 -7.91 -9.92 16.72
C TYR A 220 -7.46 -10.91 17.78
N GLU A 221 -8.40 -11.31 18.62
CA GLU A 221 -8.28 -12.40 19.57
C GLU A 221 -9.43 -13.39 19.39
N PHE A 222 -9.20 -14.66 19.71
CA PHE A 222 -10.24 -15.68 19.60
C PHE A 222 -11.02 -15.82 20.91
N LEU A 223 -12.33 -15.55 20.87
CA LEU A 223 -13.21 -15.69 22.02
C LEU A 223 -13.77 -17.11 22.04
N LYS A 224 -13.23 -17.97 22.93
CA LYS A 224 -13.61 -19.39 23.03
C LYS A 224 -15.11 -19.61 23.25
N ASN A 225 -15.75 -18.72 24.01
CA ASN A 225 -17.17 -18.83 24.35
C ASN A 225 -18.07 -18.60 23.13
N GLU A 226 -17.63 -17.72 22.22
CA GLU A 226 -18.39 -17.32 21.03
C GLU A 226 -17.92 -18.05 19.77
N GLN A 227 -16.79 -18.76 19.83
CA GLN A 227 -16.18 -19.46 18.70
C GLN A 227 -15.93 -18.53 17.50
N MET A 228 -15.50 -17.30 17.76
CA MET A 228 -15.22 -16.30 16.73
C MET A 228 -14.03 -15.41 17.10
N PHE A 229 -13.49 -14.73 16.09
CA PHE A 229 -12.49 -13.69 16.29
C PHE A 229 -13.19 -12.35 16.55
N HIS A 230 -12.67 -11.63 17.54
CA HIS A 230 -13.12 -10.29 17.89
C HIS A 230 -11.97 -9.29 17.69
N ALA A 231 -12.24 -8.17 17.02
CA ALA A 231 -11.29 -7.10 16.84
C ALA A 231 -11.25 -6.23 18.12
N PHE A 232 -10.19 -6.38 18.94
CA PHE A 232 -10.05 -5.64 20.20
C PHE A 232 -9.23 -4.35 20.06
N SER A 233 -8.53 -4.17 18.93
CA SER A 233 -7.77 -2.95 18.65
C SER A 233 -7.90 -2.55 17.20
N TYR A 234 -8.20 -1.27 16.97
CA TYR A 234 -8.31 -0.65 15.66
C TYR A 234 -7.45 0.60 15.60
N LYS A 235 -6.54 0.66 14.62
CA LYS A 235 -5.71 1.83 14.37
C LYS A 235 -5.72 2.19 12.91
N LYS A 236 -6.19 3.40 12.60
CA LYS A 236 -6.18 3.96 11.26
C LYS A 236 -5.14 5.06 11.15
N ARG A 237 -4.31 4.99 10.13
CA ARG A 237 -3.32 6.01 9.77
C ARG A 237 -3.43 6.34 8.30
N TYR A 238 -2.90 7.49 7.92
CA TYR A 238 -2.69 7.79 6.52
C TYR A 238 -1.29 7.32 6.15
N SER A 239 -1.22 6.40 5.20
CA SER A 239 0.05 5.81 4.77
C SER A 239 0.98 6.89 4.20
N SER A 240 2.28 6.72 4.43
CA SER A 240 3.34 7.55 3.85
C SER A 240 3.85 6.94 2.55
N LEU A 241 2.98 6.35 1.72
CA LEU A 241 3.33 5.55 0.50
C LEU A 241 4.19 6.28 -0.56
N CYS A 242 4.63 7.52 -0.31
CA CYS A 242 5.50 8.29 -1.20
C CYS A 242 6.63 9.02 -0.44
N GLY A 243 7.08 8.51 0.71
CA GLY A 243 8.14 9.11 1.55
C GLY A 243 9.34 8.19 1.74
#